data_AF-A0A821IF12-F1
#
_entry.id   AF-A0A821IF12-F1
#
_cell.length_a   1.000
_cell.length_b   1.000
_cell.length_c   1.000
_cell.angle_alpha   90.00
_cell.angle_beta   90.00
_cell.angle_gamma   90.00
#
_symmetry.space_group_name_H-M   'P 1'
#
loop_
_entity.id
_entity.type
_entity.pdbx_description
1 polymer ?
#
loop_
_entity_poly.entity_id
_entity_poly.type
_entity_poly.pdbx_seq_one_letter_code
_entity_poly.pdbx_strand_id
1 'polypeptide(L)' 'MTVSIISTSESGSSKDLNQLEPSFMYTQIFKEILLDMEHGQQAVQDLVTFCQEQYHNNKKELKLINEFRRTYEPSTAIW' A
#
# COMPACT_ATOMS: atom_id res chain seq x y z
N MET A 1 13.27 -5.22 10.24
CA MET A 1 13.91 -5.40 8.92
C MET A 1 13.65 -4.14 8.12
N THR A 2 14.68 -3.45 7.64
CA THR A 2 14.54 -2.18 6.91
C THR A 2 14.62 -2.46 5.41
N VAL A 3 13.58 -2.15 4.66
CA VAL A 3 13.55 -2.31 3.21
C VAL A 3 13.85 -0.96 2.56
N SER A 4 15.06 -0.80 2.02
CA SER A 4 15.46 0.38 1.23
C SER A 4 15.23 0.10 -0.24
N ILE A 5 14.37 0.89 -0.89
CA ILE A 5 14.14 0.85 -2.33
C ILE A 5 14.74 2.12 -2.91
N ILE A 6 15.96 2.04 -3.42
CA ILE A 6 16.57 3.07 -4.28
C ILE A 6 16.53 2.50 -5.69
N SER A 7 15.70 3.10 -6.55
CA SER A 7 15.71 2.80 -7.98
C SER A 7 16.88 3.52 -8.63
N THR A 8 17.94 2.80 -8.98
CA THR A 8 19.06 3.33 -9.77
C THR A 8 18.61 3.49 -11.22
N SER A 9 17.95 4.60 -11.57
CA SER A 9 17.82 4.99 -12.96
C SER A 9 19.14 5.62 -13.42
N GLU A 10 19.92 4.86 -14.19
CA GLU A 10 21.11 5.33 -14.90
C GLU A 10 20.73 6.42 -15.91
N SER A 11 20.68 7.68 -15.48
CA SER A 11 20.73 8.87 -16.35
C SER A 11 20.97 10.12 -15.50
N GLY A 12 22.25 10.46 -15.32
CA GLY A 12 22.77 11.81 -15.06
C GLY A 12 21.94 12.78 -14.21
N SER A 13 21.91 12.59 -12.90
CA SER A 13 21.84 13.72 -11.96
C SER A 13 22.45 13.26 -10.65
N SER A 14 23.52 13.93 -10.23
CA SER A 14 24.10 13.82 -8.89
C SER A 14 23.09 14.36 -7.87
N LYS A 15 21.99 13.63 -7.65
CA LYS A 15 21.10 13.90 -6.53
C LYS A 15 21.86 13.47 -5.29
N ASP A 16 22.21 14.46 -4.49
CA ASP A 16 22.86 14.29 -3.20
C ASP A 16 22.07 13.26 -2.39
N LEU A 17 22.68 12.11 -2.08
CA LEU A 17 22.06 11.03 -1.31
C LEU A 17 21.64 11.49 0.10
N ASN A 18 22.15 12.65 0.55
CA ASN A 18 21.73 13.31 1.79
C ASN A 18 20.41 14.06 1.66
N GLN A 19 19.93 14.34 0.44
CA GLN A 19 18.63 14.94 0.17
C GLN A 19 17.63 13.83 -0.11
N LEU A 20 17.20 13.16 0.96
CA LEU A 20 16.08 12.25 0.89
C LEU A 20 14.84 13.06 0.50
N GLU A 21 14.23 12.72 -0.63
CA GLU A 21 12.99 13.35 -1.08
C GLU A 21 11.96 13.29 0.06
N PRO A 22 11.32 14.40 0.45
CA PRO A 22 10.35 14.41 1.55
C PRO A 22 9.25 13.35 1.37
N SER A 23 8.85 13.09 0.13
CA SER A 23 7.91 12.01 -0.23
C SER A 23 8.38 10.63 0.23
N PHE A 24 9.68 10.35 0.21
CA PHE A 24 10.25 9.11 0.72
C PHE A 24 10.10 9.02 2.25
N MET A 25 10.41 10.10 2.98
CA MET A 25 10.22 10.13 4.43
C MET A 25 8.75 9.90 4.80
N TYR A 26 7.82 10.60 4.15
CA TYR A 26 6.39 10.40 4.39
C TYR A 26 5.94 8.99 4.06
N THR A 27 6.43 8.42 2.94
CA THR A 27 6.12 7.03 2.58
C THR A 27 6.63 6.06 3.64
N GLN A 28 7.81 6.33 4.21
CA GLN A 28 8.41 5.41 5.17
C GLN A 28 7.70 5.45 6.52
N ILE A 29 7.40 6.64 7.03
CA ILE A 29 6.58 6.82 8.24
C ILE A 29 5.19 6.19 8.03
N PHE A 30 4.59 6.40 6.86
CA PHE A 30 3.29 5.83 6.54
C PHE A 30 3.31 4.30 6.54
N LYS A 31 4.35 3.68 5.98
CA LYS A 31 4.53 2.22 6.04
C LYS A 31 4.69 1.72 7.47
N GLU A 32 5.51 2.38 8.28
CA GLU A 32 5.69 2.02 9.70
C GLU A 32 4.35 2.06 10.45
N ILE A 33 3.57 3.13 10.28
CA ILE A 33 2.23 3.23 10.87
C ILE A 33 1.32 2.10 10.41
N LEU A 34 1.33 1.77 9.12
CA LEU A 34 0.48 0.69 8.60
C LEU A 34 0.89 -0.68 9.13
N LEU A 35 2.19 -0.94 9.31
CA LEU A 35 2.70 -2.23 9.79
C LEU A 35 2.53 -2.43 11.30
N ASP A 36 2.60 -1.35 12.07
CA ASP A 36 2.47 -1.37 13.53
C ASP A 36 1.00 -1.33 13.99
N MET A 37 0.06 -1.09 13.08
CA MET A 37 -1.36 -1.04 13.38
C MET A 37 -1.89 -2.43 13.71
N GLU A 38 -2.73 -2.54 14.75
CA GLU A 38 -3.39 -3.80 15.07
C GLU A 38 -4.38 -4.17 13.94
N HIS A 39 -4.05 -5.21 13.19
CA HIS A 39 -4.90 -5.72 12.12
C HIS A 39 -5.88 -6.75 12.69
N GLY A 40 -7.07 -6.27 13.06
CA GLY A 40 -8.17 -7.17 13.42
C GLY A 40 -8.58 -8.05 12.25
N GLN A 41 -9.11 -9.25 12.53
CA GLN A 41 -9.65 -10.17 11.51
C GLN A 41 -10.71 -9.52 10.61
N GLN A 42 -11.31 -8.42 11.08
CA GLN A 42 -12.36 -7.67 10.40
C GLN A 42 -11.82 -6.55 9.47
N ALA A 43 -10.58 -6.10 9.63
CA ALA A 43 -10.05 -4.90 8.95
C ALA A 43 -10.15 -4.99 7.41
N VAL A 44 -9.90 -6.18 6.85
CA VAL A 44 -10.02 -6.43 5.40
C VAL A 44 -11.48 -6.33 4.95
N GLN A 45 -12.40 -6.85 5.76
CA GLN A 45 -13.83 -6.81 5.43
C GLN A 45 -14.37 -5.38 5.53
N ASP A 46 -13.88 -4.59 6.48
CA ASP A 46 -14.22 -3.16 6.61
C ASP A 46 -13.71 -2.38 5.39
N LEU A 47 -12.46 -2.64 4.96
CA LEU A 47 -11.90 -2.06 3.73
C LEU A 47 -12.73 -2.43 2.50
N VAL A 48 -13.13 -3.70 2.36
CA VAL A 48 -13.97 -4.13 1.23
C VAL A 48 -15.32 -3.42 1.25
N THR A 49 -15.93 -3.30 2.43
CA THR A 49 -17.25 -2.65 2.59
C THR A 49 -17.15 -1.17 2.20
N PHE A 50 -16.16 -0.46 2.75
CA PHE A 50 -15.89 0.93 2.40
C PHE A 50 -15.70 1.12 0.88
N CYS A 51 -14.90 0.28 0.25
CA CYS A 51 -14.68 0.34 -1.20
C CYS A 51 -15.98 0.04 -1.99
N GLN A 52 -16.77 -0.93 -1.57
CA GLN A 52 -18.05 -1.24 -2.24
C GLN A 52 -19.03 -0.07 -2.17
N GLU A 53 -19.10 0.62 -1.03
CA GLU A 53 -19.91 1.82 -0.85
C GLU A 53 -19.41 2.97 -1.74
N GLN A 54 -18.10 3.21 -1.74
CA GLN A 54 -17.50 4.29 -2.52
C GLN A 54 -17.65 4.09 -4.03
N TYR A 55 -17.57 2.83 -4.48
CA TYR A 55 -17.62 2.46 -5.89
C TYR A 55 -18.95 1.80 -6.31
N HIS A 56 -20.03 2.00 -5.56
CA HIS A 56 -21.33 1.32 -5.76
C HIS A 56 -21.90 1.43 -7.20
N ASN A 57 -21.61 2.50 -7.93
CA ASN A 57 -22.05 2.69 -9.32
C ASN A 57 -21.01 2.27 -10.38
N ASN A 58 -19.83 1.80 -9.97
CA ASN A 58 -18.75 1.42 -10.87
C ASN A 58 -18.59 -0.11 -10.90
N LYS A 59 -19.27 -0.75 -11.87
CA LYS A 59 -19.24 -2.21 -12.06
C LYS A 59 -17.82 -2.78 -12.25
N LYS A 60 -16.90 -2.01 -12.84
CA LYS A 60 -15.51 -2.45 -13.06
C LYS A 60 -14.76 -2.54 -11.73
N GLU A 61 -14.85 -1.49 -10.91
CA GLU A 61 -14.22 -1.45 -9.59
C GLU A 61 -14.85 -2.48 -8.65
N LEU A 62 -16.17 -2.63 -8.67
CA LEU A 62 -16.85 -3.66 -7.88
C LEU A 62 -16.38 -5.08 -8.24
N LYS A 63 -16.03 -5.33 -9.50
CA LYS A 63 -15.45 -6.63 -9.90
C LYS A 63 -14.06 -6.81 -9.28
N LEU A 64 -13.20 -5.80 -9.35
CA LEU A 64 -11.85 -5.81 -8.76
C LEU A 64 -11.89 -5.98 -7.25
N ILE A 65 -12.78 -5.26 -6.56
CA ILE A 65 -12.95 -5.35 -5.10
C ILE A 65 -13.43 -6.75 -4.70
N ASN A 66 -14.34 -7.35 -5.48
CA ASN A 66 -14.80 -8.72 -5.23
C ASN A 66 -13.71 -9.76 -5.47
N GLU A 67 -12.85 -9.55 -6.47
CA GLU A 67 -11.70 -10.40 -6.74
C GLU A 67 -10.69 -10.30 -5.59
N PHE A 68 -10.29 -9.08 -5.21
CA PHE A 68 -9.45 -8.81 -4.04
C PHE A 68 -9.97 -9.54 -2.79
N ARG A 69 -11.26 -9.39 -2.45
CA ARG A 69 -11.84 -10.09 -1.28
C ARG A 69 -11.67 -11.61 -1.35
N ARG A 70 -11.75 -12.21 -2.54
CA ARG A 70 -11.68 -13.67 -2.73
C ARG A 70 -10.26 -14.20 -2.73
N THR A 71 -9.32 -13.41 -3.24
CA THR A 71 -7.92 -13.82 -3.42
C THR A 71 -6.99 -13.30 -2.34
N TYR A 72 -7.46 -12.40 -1.47
CA TYR A 72 -6.67 -11.87 -0.38
C TYR A 72 -6.27 -12.98 0.60
N GLU A 73 -4.95 -13.11 0.80
CA GLU A 73 -4.36 -14.04 1.75
C GLU A 73 -3.49 -13.24 2.73
N PRO A 74 -3.80 -13.22 4.05
CA PRO A 74 -3.04 -12.45 5.03
C PRO A 74 -1.55 -12.79 5.04
N SER A 75 -1.19 -14.06 4.81
CA SER A 75 0.20 -14.56 4.76
C SER A 75 1.03 -13.93 3.65
N THR A 76 0.42 -13.42 2.59
CA THR A 76 1.10 -12.85 1.43
C THR A 76 0.84 -11.35 1.26
N ALA A 77 0.25 -10.69 2.27
CA ALA A 77 -0.19 -9.29 2.14
C ALA A 77 0.97 -8.27 2.00
N ILE A 78 2.17 -8.62 2.46
CA ILE A 78 3.36 -7.73 2.48
C ILE A 78 4.50 -8.30 1.62
N TRP A 79 4.43 -9.58 1.24
CA TRP A 79 5.52 -10.30 0.56
C TRP A 79 5.51 -10.13 -0.95
#